data_AF-A0A543A9Y4-F1
#
_entry.id   AF-A0A543A9Y4-F1
#
_cell.length_a   1.000
_cell.length_b   1.000
_cell.length_c   1.000
_cell.angle_alpha   90.00
_cell.angle_beta   90.00
_cell.angle_gamma   90.00
#
_symmetry.space_group_name_H-M   'P 1'
#
loop_
_entity.id
_entity.type
_entity.pdbx_description
1 polymer ?
#
loop_
_entity_poly.entity_id
_entity_poly.type
_entity_poly.pdbx_seq_one_letter_code
_entity_poly.pdbx_strand_id
1 'polypeptide(L)' 'MTDSATKQSQHAYATHDHGWLTESSHQTSEGRVLYVRCTLCGVRRVDLQPHALLPPQPLSRARG' A
#
# COMPACT_ATOMS: atom_id res chain seq x y z
N MET A 1 -19.72 -25.44 -3.94
CA MET A 1 -20.10 -24.44 -2.92
C MET A 1 -18.85 -23.98 -2.15
N THR A 2 -17.83 -23.43 -2.82
CA THR A 2 -16.57 -23.01 -2.18
C THR A 2 -15.95 -21.86 -2.97
N ASP A 3 -16.52 -20.66 -2.85
CA ASP A 3 -15.96 -19.42 -3.44
C ASP A 3 -16.22 -18.17 -2.56
N SER A 4 -17.01 -18.31 -1.49
CA SER A 4 -17.48 -17.18 -0.68
C SER A 4 -16.49 -16.69 0.39
N ALA A 5 -15.49 -17.50 0.75
CA ALA A 5 -14.53 -17.16 1.81
C ALA A 5 -13.41 -16.23 1.34
N THR A 6 -12.97 -16.36 0.09
CA THR A 6 -11.88 -15.54 -0.49
C THR A 6 -12.34 -14.11 -0.81
N LYS A 7 -13.63 -13.93 -1.12
CA LYS A 7 -14.23 -12.65 -1.48
C LYS A 7 -14.45 -11.72 -0.26
N GLN A 8 -14.65 -12.28 0.93
CA GLN A 8 -14.83 -11.50 2.16
C GLN A 8 -13.53 -10.83 2.63
N SER A 9 -12.38 -11.50 2.48
CA SER A 9 -11.07 -10.90 2.73
C SER A 9 -10.78 -9.74 1.77
N GLN A 10 -11.21 -9.85 0.50
CA GLN A 10 -11.05 -8.80 -0.51
C GLN A 10 -11.85 -7.52 -0.20
N HIS A 11 -13.03 -7.64 0.44
CA HIS A 11 -13.84 -6.49 0.83
C HIS A 11 -13.41 -5.85 2.16
N ALA A 12 -12.86 -6.62 3.09
CA ALA A 12 -12.34 -6.09 4.36
C ALA A 12 -11.11 -5.16 4.18
N TYR A 13 -10.40 -5.29 3.06
CA TYR A 13 -9.30 -4.39 2.68
C TYR A 13 -9.75 -2.96 2.37
N ALA A 14 -11.03 -2.73 2.01
CA ALA A 14 -11.50 -1.40 1.65
C ALA A 14 -12.03 -0.58 2.83
N THR A 15 -12.12 -1.16 4.04
CA THR A 15 -13.01 -0.64 5.10
C THR A 15 -12.30 -0.22 6.39
N HIS A 16 -10.98 -0.09 6.39
CA HIS A 16 -10.26 0.40 7.57
C HIS A 16 -9.14 1.36 7.21
N ASP A 17 -8.79 2.21 8.16
CA ASP A 17 -7.63 3.10 8.03
C ASP A 17 -6.36 2.26 8.04
N HIS A 18 -5.64 2.30 6.91
CA HIS A 18 -4.43 1.52 6.74
C HIS A 18 -3.25 2.15 7.49
N GLY A 19 -2.67 1.41 8.43
CA GLY A 19 -1.34 1.67 8.97
C GLY A 19 -0.26 1.14 8.01
N TRP A 20 0.37 2.02 7.26
CA TRP A 20 1.38 1.66 6.25
C TRP A 20 2.78 1.54 6.85
N LEU A 21 3.47 0.44 6.53
CA LEU A 21 4.88 0.20 6.84
C LEU A 21 5.68 0.11 5.55
N THR A 22 6.82 0.78 5.47
CA THR A 22 7.75 0.66 4.32
C THR A 22 8.50 -0.66 4.35
N GLU A 23 8.32 -1.48 3.31
CA GLU A 23 9.07 -2.73 3.11
C GLU A 23 10.39 -2.47 2.39
N SER A 24 10.38 -1.58 1.39
CA SER A 24 11.59 -1.13 0.70
C SER A 24 11.47 0.30 0.18
N SER A 25 12.62 0.92 -0.06
CA SER A 25 12.69 2.27 -0.62
C SER A 25 13.78 2.35 -1.69
N HIS A 26 13.47 2.97 -2.82
CA HIS A 26 14.40 3.10 -3.94
C HIS A 26 14.45 4.55 -4.43
N GLN A 27 15.65 5.07 -4.65
CA GLN A 27 15.84 6.40 -5.24
C GLN A 27 15.70 6.30 -6.76
N THR A 28 14.93 7.20 -7.35
CA THR A 28 14.74 7.37 -8.80
C THR A 28 14.90 8.85 -9.16
N SER A 29 14.85 9.18 -10.47
CA SER A 29 14.85 10.57 -10.94
C SER A 29 13.62 11.36 -10.48
N GLU A 30 12.49 10.68 -10.27
CA GLU A 30 11.22 11.28 -9.85
C GLU A 30 11.11 11.49 -8.32
N GLY A 31 12.11 11.04 -7.57
CA GLY A 31 12.12 11.07 -6.11
C GLY A 31 12.38 9.69 -5.52
N ARG A 32 11.81 9.41 -4.35
CA ARG A 32 11.95 8.11 -3.68
C ARG A 32 10.67 7.31 -3.81
N VAL A 33 10.77 6.14 -4.43
CA VAL A 33 9.67 5.18 -4.52
C VAL A 33 9.68 4.31 -3.26
N LEU A 34 8.54 4.21 -2.60
CA LEU A 34 8.33 3.44 -1.39
C LEU A 34 7.36 2.30 -1.68
N TYR A 35 7.78 1.08 -1.41
CA TYR A 35 6.89 -0.07 -1.40
C TYR A 35 6.39 -0.23 0.03
N VAL A 36 5.08 -0.06 0.24
CA VAL A 36 4.46 -0.08 1.56
C VAL A 36 3.45 -1.21 1.68
N ARG A 37 3.35 -1.78 2.87
CA ARG A 37 2.39 -2.82 3.23
C ARG A 37 1.58 -2.38 4.45
N CYS A 38 0.27 -2.65 4.43
CA CYS A 38 -0.56 -2.43 5.61
C CYS A 38 -0.23 -3.47 6.69
N THR A 39 0.01 -3.03 7.92
CA THR A 39 0.33 -3.93 9.04
C THR A 39 -0.83 -4.80 9.48
N LEU A 40 -2.07 -4.33 9.28
CA LEU A 40 -3.29 -5.01 9.72
C LEU A 40 -3.77 -6.06 8.72
N CYS A 41 -3.80 -5.70 7.44
CA CYS A 41 -4.44 -6.55 6.42
C CYS A 41 -3.45 -7.03 5.34
N GLY A 42 -2.26 -6.43 5.25
CA GLY A 42 -1.20 -6.92 4.36
C GLY A 42 -1.33 -6.54 2.89
N VAL A 43 -2.31 -5.70 2.53
CA VAL A 43 -2.33 -5.08 1.20
C VAL A 43 -1.07 -4.26 0.98
N ARG A 44 -0.65 -4.18 -0.28
CA ARG A 44 0.51 -3.44 -0.72
C ARG A 44 0.10 -2.25 -1.56
N ARG A 45 0.88 -1.18 -1.44
CA ARG A 45 0.76 0.04 -2.23
C ARG A 45 2.15 0.56 -2.55
N VAL A 46 2.26 1.31 -3.64
CA VAL A 46 3.47 2.03 -4.01
C VAL A 46 3.20 3.51 -3.83
N ASP A 47 4.07 4.18 -3.07
CA ASP A 47 4.02 5.61 -2.85
C ASP A 47 5.26 6.26 -3.47
N LEU A 48 5.13 7.50 -3.93
CA LEU A 48 6.23 8.35 -4.37
C LEU A 48 6.40 9.48 -3.37
N GLN A 49 7.62 9.67 -2.91
CA GLN A 49 8.04 10.84 -2.17
C GLN A 49 8.92 11.71 -3.09
N PRO A 50 8.37 12.79 -3.69
CA PRO A 50 9.13 13.63 -4.62
C PRO A 50 10.32 14.30 -3.93
N HIS A 51 10.14 14.68 -2.66
CA HIS A 51 11.18 15.27 -1.83
C HIS A 51 11.08 14.79 -0.38
N ALA A 52 12.21 14.68 0.32
CA ALA A 52 12.29 14.13 1.68
C ALA A 52 11.45 14.91 2.71
N LEU A 53 11.18 16.19 2.45
CA LEU A 53 10.37 17.06 3.31
C LEU A 53 8.87 17.02 2.98
N LEU A 54 8.49 16.37 1.88
CA LEU A 54 7.09 16.23 1.47
C LEU A 54 6.55 14.86 1.88
N PRO A 55 5.25 14.76 2.21
CA PRO A 55 4.63 13.48 2.47
C PRO A 55 4.64 12.61 1.20
N PRO A 56 4.83 11.29 1.33
CA PRO A 56 4.66 10.36 0.21
C PRO A 56 3.22 10.38 -0.32
N GLN A 57 3.08 10.30 -1.65
CA GLN A 57 1.81 10.26 -2.35
C GLN A 57 1.61 8.88 -3.00
N PRO A 58 0.40 8.29 -2.90
CA PRO A 58 0.15 6.99 -3.50
C PRO A 58 0.19 7.05 -5.03
N LEU A 59 1.08 6.28 -5.65
CA LEU A 59 1.12 6.07 -7.11
C LEU A 59 0.24 4.91 -7.55
N SER A 60 0.02 3.94 -6.67
CA SER A 60 -0.85 2.80 -6.94
C SER A 60 -2.03 2.78 -5.97
N ARG A 61 -3.07 2.05 -6.38
CA ARG A 61 -4.15 1.70 -5.46
C ARG A 61 -3.74 0.47 -4.65
N ALA A 62 -4.18 0.37 -3.40
CA ALA A 62 -3.88 -0.77 -2.52
C ALA A 62 -4.40 -2.10 -3.10
N ARG A 63 -3.56 -3.14 -3.11
CA ARG A 63 -3.91 -4.49 -3.62
C ARG A 63 -3.46 -5.57 -2.64
N GLY A 64 -4.28 -6.60 -2.46
CA GLY A 64 -4.02 -7.79 -1.64
C GLY A 64 -4.04 -9.05 -2.47
#